data_AF-A0A7X4HIE6-F1
#
_entry.id   AF-A0A7X4HIE6-F1
#
_cell.length_a   1.000
_cell.length_b   1.000
_cell.length_c   1.000
_cell.angle_alpha   90.00
_cell.angle_beta   90.00
_cell.angle_gamma   90.00
#
_symmetry.space_group_name_H-M   'P 1'
#
loop_
_entity.id
_entity.type
_entity.pdbx_description
1 polymer ?
#
loop_
_entity_poly.entity_id
_entity_poly.type
_entity_poly.pdbx_seq_one_letter_code
_entity_poly.pdbx_strand_id
1 'polypeptide(L)'
;MKKLLLAPLLFMVCIAAMGQTAQDPQMVDSVRVPATGLSIVVPEHRLGMYAVDFGAYKGAYDLSNGGLLQLTSQGRRMYAQLDNGERTEIVGTGMQSFVALDRSLQMSFERKPDGDMGGELLIARTPRVAGEPVQYLLVSLR
;
A
#
# COMPACT_ATOMS: atom_id res chain seq x y z
N MET A 1 4.24 -25.58 39.30
CA MET A 1 5.39 -26.28 39.92
C MET A 1 5.32 -27.76 39.55
N LYS A 2 6.50 -28.39 39.35
CA LYS A 2 6.75 -29.84 39.15
C LYS A 2 6.40 -30.40 37.75
N LYS A 3 7.19 -31.24 37.09
CA LYS A 3 8.60 -31.69 37.21
C LYS A 3 8.89 -32.49 35.92
N LEU A 4 10.12 -32.36 35.42
CA LEU A 4 10.73 -33.06 34.28
C LEU A 4 11.10 -34.52 34.61
N LEU A 5 11.03 -35.43 33.62
CA LEU A 5 11.75 -36.71 33.47
C LEU A 5 11.67 -37.05 31.96
N LEU A 6 12.69 -37.07 31.09
CA LEU A 6 14.11 -37.45 31.09
C LEU A 6 14.36 -38.97 31.14
N ALA A 7 14.66 -39.57 29.97
CA ALA A 7 15.54 -40.74 29.85
C ALA A 7 16.08 -40.87 28.39
N PRO A 8 17.31 -41.42 28.21
CA PRO A 8 18.21 -41.07 27.11
C PRO A 8 18.48 -42.23 26.15
N LEU A 9 19.01 -41.94 24.95
CA LEU A 9 19.80 -42.94 24.22
C LEU A 9 21.02 -42.28 23.56
N LEU A 10 22.18 -42.78 23.97
CA LEU A 10 23.50 -42.56 23.38
C LEU A 10 23.47 -42.76 21.86
N PHE A 11 24.26 -41.97 21.12
CA PHE A 11 25.26 -42.57 20.24
C PHE A 11 26.44 -41.61 20.00
N MET A 12 27.61 -42.22 20.10
CA MET A 12 28.97 -41.70 20.04
C MET A 12 29.46 -41.80 18.59
N VAL A 13 30.12 -40.77 18.03
CA VAL A 13 31.26 -40.87 17.09
C VAL A 13 32.01 -39.53 17.07
N CYS A 14 33.34 -39.62 17.05
CA CYS A 14 34.32 -38.55 17.17
C CYS A 14 34.84 -37.99 15.82
N ILE A 15 35.56 -36.87 15.93
CA ILE A 15 36.73 -36.38 15.14
C ILE A 15 36.51 -35.18 14.18
N ALA A 16 36.94 -34.04 14.71
CA ALA A 16 37.73 -32.91 14.18
C ALA A 16 37.72 -32.52 12.68
N ALA A 17 37.22 -31.29 12.47
CA ALA A 17 37.84 -30.12 11.82
C ALA A 17 38.69 -30.31 10.54
N MET A 18 38.22 -29.73 9.42
CA MET A 18 38.86 -28.60 8.71
C MET A 18 38.10 -28.25 7.43
N GLY A 19 38.02 -26.95 7.12
CA GLY A 19 37.84 -26.45 5.75
C GLY A 19 36.50 -25.79 5.46
N GLN A 20 36.50 -24.46 5.47
CA GLN A 20 35.43 -23.63 4.92
C GLN A 20 35.34 -23.87 3.41
N THR A 21 34.18 -24.30 2.93
CA THR A 21 33.68 -23.90 1.61
C THR A 21 32.28 -23.38 1.83
N ALA A 22 32.13 -22.06 1.71
CA ALA A 22 30.85 -21.41 1.56
C ALA A 22 30.17 -22.01 0.33
N GLN A 23 29.31 -22.99 0.57
CA GLN A 23 28.41 -23.52 -0.44
C GLN A 23 27.21 -22.58 -0.47
N ASP A 24 27.29 -21.70 -1.46
CA ASP A 24 26.19 -20.92 -2.03
C ASP A 24 24.89 -21.74 -1.95
N PRO A 25 23.93 -21.39 -1.07
CA PRO A 25 22.66 -22.08 -1.05
C PRO A 25 22.02 -21.81 -2.40
N GLN A 26 21.98 -22.88 -3.20
CA GLN A 26 21.38 -22.92 -4.52
C GLN A 26 20.19 -21.99 -4.56
N MET A 27 20.35 -20.93 -5.35
CA MET A 27 19.27 -20.06 -5.75
C MET A 27 18.19 -20.97 -6.32
N VAL A 28 17.21 -21.32 -5.48
CA VAL A 28 15.91 -21.70 -5.96
C VAL A 28 15.51 -20.49 -6.77
N ASP A 29 15.56 -20.65 -8.08
CA ASP A 29 15.11 -19.69 -9.05
C ASP A 29 13.61 -19.50 -8.81
N SER A 30 13.33 -18.70 -7.79
CA SER A 30 12.01 -18.21 -7.48
C SER A 30 11.72 -17.25 -8.61
N VAL A 31 11.19 -17.81 -9.70
CA VAL A 31 10.52 -17.06 -10.74
C VAL A 31 9.44 -16.28 -10.02
N ARG A 32 9.76 -15.03 -9.69
CA ARG A 32 8.85 -14.06 -9.12
C ARG A 32 7.83 -13.79 -10.20
N VAL A 33 6.76 -14.57 -10.20
CA VAL A 33 5.56 -14.24 -10.94
C VAL A 33 5.16 -12.85 -10.45
N PRO A 34 5.12 -11.82 -11.31
CA PRO A 34 4.74 -10.49 -10.87
C PRO A 34 3.35 -10.61 -10.28
N ALA A 35 3.25 -10.33 -8.98
CA ALA A 35 1.97 -10.13 -8.34
C ALA A 35 1.27 -9.05 -9.14
N THR A 36 0.29 -9.45 -9.96
CA THR A 36 -0.71 -8.52 -10.49
C THR A 36 -1.62 -8.20 -9.30
N GLY A 37 -1.02 -7.57 -8.30
CA GLY A 37 -1.59 -7.23 -7.02
C GLY A 37 -1.69 -5.74 -7.01
N LEU A 38 -2.92 -5.25 -6.82
CA LEU A 38 -3.20 -3.84 -6.54
C LEU A 38 -2.15 -3.33 -5.55
N SER A 39 -1.33 -2.36 -5.97
CA SER A 39 -0.27 -1.82 -5.13
C SER A 39 -0.24 -0.32 -5.30
N ILE A 40 -0.20 0.38 -4.18
CA ILE A 40 -0.11 1.83 -4.16
C ILE A 40 1.36 2.22 -4.25
N VAL A 41 1.75 2.74 -5.41
CA VAL A 41 3.12 3.22 -5.68
C VAL A 41 3.11 4.74 -5.72
N VAL A 42 3.85 5.36 -4.81
CA VAL A 42 4.11 6.80 -4.89
C VAL A 42 5.23 7.02 -5.91
N PRO A 43 5.01 7.79 -6.98
CA PRO A 43 6.03 7.98 -8.01
C PRO A 43 7.20 8.80 -7.46
N GLU A 44 8.39 8.53 -8.01
CA GLU A 44 9.61 9.29 -7.69
C GLU A 44 9.49 10.76 -8.11
N HIS A 45 8.82 11.01 -9.24
CA HIS A 45 8.48 12.34 -9.71
C HIS A 45 7.04 12.69 -9.34
N ARG A 46 6.88 13.68 -8.47
CA ARG A 46 5.58 14.15 -7.98
C ARG A 46 5.18 15.40 -8.75
N LEU A 47 3.93 15.47 -9.17
CA LEU A 47 3.38 16.71 -9.70
C LEU A 47 3.00 17.61 -8.52
N GLY A 48 3.57 18.82 -8.50
CA GLY A 48 3.16 19.84 -7.53
C GLY A 48 1.73 20.29 -7.79
N MET A 49 1.06 20.82 -6.76
CA MET A 49 -0.34 21.26 -6.83
C MET A 49 -0.66 22.26 -7.96
N TYR A 50 0.32 22.99 -8.51
CA TYR A 50 0.07 23.87 -9.67
C TYR A 50 0.18 23.16 -11.02
N ALA A 51 0.83 22.00 -11.07
CA ALA A 51 0.92 21.16 -12.26
C ALA A 51 -0.31 20.25 -12.42
N VAL A 52 -1.10 20.09 -11.36
CA VAL A 52 -2.40 19.39 -11.36
C VAL A 52 -3.48 20.41 -11.04
N ASP A 53 -4.54 20.52 -11.85
CA ASP A 53 -5.66 21.40 -11.50
C ASP A 53 -6.49 20.78 -10.36
N PHE A 54 -5.94 20.78 -9.15
CA PHE A 54 -6.57 20.13 -7.99
C PHE A 54 -7.90 20.78 -7.63
N GLY A 55 -8.10 22.05 -8.02
CA GLY A 55 -9.36 22.77 -7.82
C GLY A 55 -10.56 22.02 -8.38
N ALA A 56 -10.39 21.33 -9.52
CA ALA A 56 -11.44 20.56 -10.18
C ALA A 56 -11.84 19.27 -9.46
N TYR A 57 -11.04 18.79 -8.49
CA TYR A 57 -11.26 17.54 -7.76
C TYR A 57 -11.57 17.77 -6.27
N LYS A 58 -11.61 19.02 -5.82
CA LYS A 58 -11.95 19.33 -4.42
C LYS A 58 -13.44 19.11 -4.18
N GLY A 59 -13.77 18.57 -3.01
CA GLY A 59 -15.14 18.33 -2.63
C GLY A 59 -15.29 17.12 -1.73
N ALA A 60 -16.53 16.70 -1.57
CA ALA A 60 -16.90 15.48 -0.89
C ALA A 60 -17.51 14.51 -1.92
N TYR A 61 -17.10 13.24 -1.85
CA TYR A 61 -17.54 12.18 -2.76
C TYR A 61 -18.12 11.05 -1.94
N ASP A 62 -19.34 10.65 -2.29
CA ASP A 62 -19.92 9.44 -1.73
C ASP A 62 -19.22 8.22 -2.35
N LEU A 63 -18.88 7.26 -1.50
CA LEU A 63 -18.23 6.03 -1.90
C LEU A 63 -19.26 4.93 -2.08
N SER A 64 -19.04 4.03 -3.04
CA SER A 64 -19.94 2.91 -3.31
C SER A 64 -20.16 1.96 -2.13
N ASN A 65 -19.26 1.98 -1.13
CA ASN A 65 -19.37 1.23 0.11
C ASN A 65 -20.13 1.98 1.23
N GLY A 66 -20.70 3.15 0.94
CA GLY A 66 -21.41 4.00 1.90
C GLY A 66 -20.53 4.93 2.73
N GLY A 67 -19.22 4.97 2.48
CA GLY A 67 -18.30 5.92 3.09
C GLY A 67 -18.26 7.27 2.35
N LEU A 68 -17.46 8.19 2.87
CA LEU A 68 -17.25 9.53 2.34
C LEU A 68 -15.77 9.81 2.11
N LEU A 69 -15.40 10.31 0.93
CA LEU A 69 -14.06 10.86 0.67
C LEU A 69 -14.14 12.38 0.62
N GLN A 70 -13.37 13.07 1.47
CA GLN A 70 -13.22 14.52 1.41
C GLN A 70 -11.84 14.92 0.89
N LEU A 71 -11.84 15.74 -0.16
CA LEU A 71 -10.64 16.30 -0.76
C LEU A 71 -10.53 17.79 -0.46
N THR A 72 -9.44 18.17 0.20
CA THR A 72 -9.19 19.55 0.65
C THR A 72 -7.78 20.00 0.31
N SER A 73 -7.53 21.31 0.35
CA SER A 73 -6.22 21.89 0.11
C SER A 73 -5.90 22.95 1.15
N GLN A 74 -4.66 23.00 1.62
CA GLN A 74 -4.16 24.08 2.48
C GLN A 74 -2.84 24.61 1.90
N GLY A 75 -2.85 25.85 1.45
CA GLY A 75 -1.72 26.41 0.71
C GLY A 75 -1.41 25.59 -0.55
N ARG A 76 -0.20 25.03 -0.61
CA ARG A 76 0.28 24.19 -1.73
C ARG A 76 0.11 22.69 -1.51
N ARG A 77 -0.50 22.29 -0.38
CA ARG A 77 -0.67 20.90 0.02
C ARG A 77 -2.10 20.45 -0.26
N MET A 78 -2.21 19.21 -0.70
CA MET A 78 -3.48 18.55 -1.02
C MET A 78 -3.70 17.44 -0.01
N TYR A 79 -4.94 17.23 0.39
CA TYR A 79 -5.27 16.29 1.44
C TYR A 79 -6.50 15.48 1.07
N ALA A 80 -6.49 14.22 1.51
CA ALA A 80 -7.64 13.33 1.49
C ALA A 80 -8.00 12.92 2.91
N GLN A 81 -9.29 12.75 3.17
CA GLN A 81 -9.82 12.23 4.42
C GLN A 81 -10.95 11.25 4.10
N LEU A 82 -10.85 10.04 4.64
CA LEU A 82 -11.91 9.04 4.58
C LEU A 82 -12.77 9.16 5.84
N ASP A 83 -14.08 9.28 5.66
CA ASP A 83 -15.07 9.41 6.72
C ASP A 83 -14.65 10.48 7.76
N ASN A 84 -14.53 10.08 9.02
CA ASN A 84 -14.02 10.87 10.14
C ASN A 84 -12.59 10.50 10.54
N GLY A 85 -11.86 9.81 9.65
CA GLY A 85 -10.51 9.34 9.85
C GLY A 85 -9.45 10.43 9.80
N GLU A 86 -8.18 10.02 9.88
CA GLU A 86 -7.05 10.94 9.78
C GLU A 86 -6.96 11.55 8.37
N ARG A 87 -6.58 12.83 8.32
CA ARG A 87 -6.30 13.52 7.07
C ARG A 87 -4.89 13.17 6.60
N THR A 88 -4.78 12.59 5.41
CA THR A 88 -3.49 12.25 4.80
C THR A 88 -3.14 13.20 3.66
N GLU A 89 -1.85 13.53 3.52
CA GLU A 89 -1.35 14.37 2.43
C GLU A 89 -1.27 13.53 1.15
N ILE A 90 -1.80 14.07 0.05
CA ILE A 90 -1.81 13.42 -1.26
C ILE A 90 -0.98 14.22 -2.27
N VAL A 91 -0.47 13.52 -3.28
CA VAL A 91 0.27 14.11 -4.40
C VAL A 91 -0.28 13.62 -5.73
N GLY A 92 -0.18 14.48 -6.75
CA GLY A 92 -0.57 14.12 -8.11
C GLY A 92 0.44 13.16 -8.73
N THR A 93 -0.06 12.09 -9.34
CA THR A 93 0.72 11.10 -10.10
C THR A 93 0.44 11.16 -11.60
N GLY A 94 -0.61 11.90 -12.00
CA GLY A 94 -1.02 12.16 -13.39
C GLY A 94 -2.12 13.22 -13.43
N MET A 95 -2.68 13.49 -14.61
CA MET A 95 -3.70 14.56 -14.80
C MET A 95 -4.98 14.35 -13.99
N GLN A 96 -5.29 13.11 -13.61
CA GLN A 96 -6.51 12.70 -12.91
C GLN A 96 -6.24 11.70 -11.79
N SER A 97 -4.99 11.56 -11.35
CA SER A 97 -4.60 10.51 -10.41
C SER A 97 -3.81 11.08 -9.25
N PHE A 98 -4.16 10.61 -8.05
CA PHE A 98 -3.55 11.06 -6.81
C PHE A 98 -3.24 9.87 -5.92
N VAL A 99 -2.21 10.04 -5.10
CA VAL A 99 -1.77 9.02 -4.15
C VAL A 99 -1.46 9.65 -2.80
N ALA A 100 -1.84 8.98 -1.73
CA ALA A 100 -1.46 9.37 -0.38
C ALA A 100 0.02 9.07 -0.12
N LEU A 101 0.72 9.99 0.54
CA LEU A 101 2.15 9.85 0.83
C LEU A 101 2.44 8.66 1.75
N ASP A 102 1.50 8.31 2.64
CA ASP A 102 1.55 7.14 3.51
C ASP A 102 1.16 5.82 2.81
N ARG A 103 0.79 5.88 1.53
CA ARG A 103 0.32 4.74 0.72
C ARG A 103 -0.97 4.09 1.22
N SER A 104 -1.77 4.83 1.98
CA SER A 104 -3.08 4.37 2.45
C SER A 104 -4.15 4.45 1.35
N LEU A 105 -4.01 5.38 0.40
CA LEU A 105 -4.98 5.62 -0.67
C LEU A 105 -4.31 5.85 -2.03
N GLN A 106 -5.00 5.42 -3.08
CA GLN A 106 -4.76 5.87 -4.45
C GLN A 106 -6.11 6.10 -5.13
N MET A 107 -6.23 7.18 -5.89
CA MET A 107 -7.45 7.55 -6.57
C MET A 107 -7.19 7.93 -8.02
N SER A 108 -8.14 7.59 -8.87
CA SER A 108 -8.21 8.00 -10.27
C SER A 108 -9.59 8.55 -10.56
N PHE A 109 -9.64 9.74 -11.13
CA PHE A 109 -10.86 10.44 -11.49
C PHE A 109 -11.21 10.25 -12.95
N GLU A 110 -12.50 10.20 -13.23
CA GLU A 110 -13.05 10.24 -14.58
C GLU A 110 -14.17 11.27 -14.62
N ARG A 111 -14.17 12.10 -15.67
CA ARG A 111 -15.28 13.01 -15.93
C ARG A 111 -16.35 12.26 -16.71
N LYS A 112 -17.55 12.15 -16.14
CA LYS A 112 -18.71 11.53 -16.76
C LYS A 112 -19.31 12.44 -17.84
N PRO A 113 -20.12 11.90 -18.78
CA PRO A 113 -20.75 12.68 -19.85
C PRO A 113 -21.72 13.77 -19.37
N ASP A 114 -22.31 13.60 -18.19
CA ASP A 114 -23.18 14.57 -17.52
C ASP A 114 -22.42 15.76 -16.91
N GLY A 115 -21.08 15.68 -16.90
CA GLY A 115 -20.19 16.69 -16.32
C GLY A 115 -19.72 16.37 -14.91
N ASP A 116 -20.29 15.36 -14.25
CA ASP A 116 -19.93 14.96 -12.88
C ASP A 116 -18.57 14.26 -12.83
N MET A 117 -17.93 14.32 -11.67
CA MET A 117 -16.67 13.62 -11.41
C MET A 117 -16.95 12.30 -10.71
N GLY A 118 -16.63 11.19 -11.38
CA GLY A 118 -16.57 9.87 -10.77
C GLY A 118 -15.14 9.36 -10.69
N GLY A 119 -15.01 8.05 -10.53
CA GLY A 119 -13.73 7.37 -10.59
C GLY A 119 -13.62 6.24 -9.58
N GLU A 120 -12.39 5.92 -9.25
CA GLU A 120 -12.05 4.80 -8.39
C GLU A 120 -11.12 5.24 -7.26
N LEU A 121 -11.28 4.61 -6.11
CA LEU A 121 -10.47 4.79 -4.92
C LEU A 121 -10.04 3.41 -4.42
N LEU A 122 -8.72 3.21 -4.34
CA LEU A 122 -8.08 2.06 -3.75
C LEU A 122 -7.64 2.41 -2.32
N ILE A 123 -8.12 1.66 -1.34
CA ILE A 123 -7.88 1.87 0.10
C ILE A 123 -7.08 0.69 0.66
N ALA A 124 -5.98 0.95 1.35
CA ALA A 124 -5.27 -0.06 2.14
C ALA A 124 -6.01 -0.26 3.49
N ARG A 125 -6.57 -1.45 3.71
CA ARG A 125 -7.29 -1.79 4.95
C ARG A 125 -6.37 -2.07 6.13
N THR A 126 -5.14 -2.49 5.85
CA THR A 126 -4.14 -2.78 6.87
C THR A 126 -2.92 -1.89 6.68
N PRO A 127 -2.33 -1.34 7.76
CA PRO A 127 -1.04 -0.69 7.68
C PRO A 127 -0.03 -1.65 7.06
N ARG A 128 0.85 -1.15 6.19
CA ARG A 128 1.90 -1.98 5.59
C ARG A 128 2.87 -2.42 6.68
N VAL A 129 2.74 -3.66 7.15
CA VAL A 129 3.69 -4.33 8.04
C VAL A 129 4.63 -5.18 7.19
N ALA A 130 5.94 -5.13 7.49
CA ALA A 130 6.93 -5.90 6.75
C ALA A 130 6.63 -7.41 6.84
N GLY A 131 6.47 -8.05 5.69
CA GLY A 131 6.16 -9.48 5.59
C GLY A 131 4.67 -9.85 5.51
N GLU A 132 3.77 -8.89 5.77
CA GLU A 132 2.32 -9.13 5.72
C GLU A 132 1.70 -8.61 4.41
N PRO A 133 0.77 -9.36 3.79
CA PRO A 133 0.06 -8.89 2.62
C PRO A 133 -0.85 -7.72 3.00
N VAL A 134 -0.72 -6.60 2.27
CA VAL A 134 -1.64 -5.47 2.40
C VAL A 134 -2.94 -5.83 1.69
N GLN A 135 -4.05 -5.76 2.42
CA GLN A 135 -5.37 -5.94 1.82
C GLN A 135 -5.87 -4.61 1.27
N TYR A 136 -6.28 -4.62 0.01
CA TYR A 136 -6.81 -3.44 -0.66
C TYR A 136 -8.32 -3.57 -0.89
N LEU A 137 -9.00 -2.43 -0.80
CA LEU A 137 -10.41 -2.29 -1.13
C LEU A 137 -10.53 -1.29 -2.28
N LEU A 138 -11.11 -1.72 -3.39
CA LEU A 138 -11.49 -0.83 -4.49
C LEU A 138 -12.93 -0.38 -4.28
N VAL A 139 -13.17 0.94 -4.34
CA VAL A 139 -14.50 1.55 -4.25
C VAL A 139 -14.66 2.61 -5.34
N SER A 140 -15.90 2.81 -5.79
CA SER A 140 -16.20 3.83 -6.80
C SER A 140 -16.59 5.15 -6.13
N LEU A 141 -16.18 6.26 -6.75
CA LEU A 141 -16.60 7.61 -6.41
C LEU A 141 -17.93 7.92 -7.13
N ARG A 142 -18.92 8.42 -6.42
CA ARG A 142 -20.25 8.73 -6.97
C ARG A 142 -20.46 10.21 -7.19
#